data_AF-G4Z5H3-F1
#
_entry.id   AF-G4Z5H3-F1
#
_cell.length_a   1.000
_cell.length_b   1.000
_cell.length_c   1.000
_cell.angle_alpha   90.00
_cell.angle_beta   90.00
_cell.angle_gamma   90.00
#
_symmetry.space_group_name_H-M   'P 1'
#
loop_
_entity.id
_entity.type
_entity.pdbx_description
1 polymer ?
#
loop_
_entity_poly.entity_id
_entity_poly.type
_entity_poly.pdbx_seq_one_letter_code
_entity_poly.pdbx_strand_id
1 'polypeptide(L)'
;MVPAHCCKREFPSEYVREALDAFEFQTYERFLKDKHWSTLDLQSDRDYARVVRENSGVQCPGCGVGVQKSVGCNRMMCLNHHEFCFLCAKKWKTCNCSYY
;
A
#
# COMPACT_ATOMS: atom_id res chain seq x y z
N MET A 1 -7.08 6.04 -16.97
CA MET A 1 -6.41 6.39 -15.69
C MET A 1 -6.03 5.07 -15.03
N VAL A 2 -4.82 4.57 -15.29
CA VAL A 2 -4.32 3.25 -14.84
C VAL A 2 -4.26 3.20 -13.30
N PRO A 3 -4.63 2.09 -12.63
CA PRO A 3 -5.12 0.81 -13.19
C PRO A 3 -6.45 0.93 -13.91
N ALA A 4 -6.71 0.08 -14.91
CA ALA A 4 -7.99 0.10 -15.61
C ALA A 4 -9.11 -0.24 -14.60
N HIS A 5 -10.14 0.61 -14.52
CA HIS A 5 -11.21 0.46 -13.55
C HIS A 5 -12.52 1.04 -14.07
N CYS A 6 -13.64 0.53 -13.57
CA CYS A 6 -14.96 1.11 -13.74
C CYS A 6 -15.58 1.32 -12.36
N CYS A 7 -16.14 2.51 -12.09
CA CYS A 7 -16.73 2.84 -10.79
C CYS A 7 -15.77 2.60 -9.60
N LYS A 8 -14.47 2.92 -9.75
CA LYS A 8 -13.38 2.68 -8.77
C LYS A 8 -13.04 1.22 -8.47
N ARG A 9 -13.67 0.26 -9.15
CA ARG A 9 -13.34 -1.16 -9.07
C ARG A 9 -12.38 -1.53 -10.19
N GLU A 10 -11.23 -2.06 -9.83
CA GLU A 10 -10.19 -2.44 -10.78
C GLU A 10 -10.62 -3.65 -11.60
N PHE A 11 -10.20 -3.67 -12.86
CA PHE A 11 -10.21 -4.90 -13.63
C PHE A 11 -9.03 -5.77 -13.21
N PRO A 12 -9.22 -7.09 -13.03
CA PRO A 12 -8.11 -8.01 -12.82
C PRO A 12 -7.06 -7.88 -13.93
N SER A 13 -5.77 -7.87 -13.58
CA SER A 13 -4.68 -7.72 -14.56
C SER A 13 -4.73 -8.79 -15.66
N GLU A 14 -5.19 -10.00 -15.32
CA GLU A 14 -5.38 -11.09 -16.28
C GLU A 14 -6.42 -10.73 -17.35
N TYR A 15 -7.51 -10.07 -16.97
CA TYR A 15 -8.56 -9.66 -17.92
C TYR A 15 -8.07 -8.53 -18.81
N VAL A 16 -7.27 -7.62 -18.25
CA VAL A 16 -6.63 -6.55 -19.04
C VAL A 16 -5.63 -7.14 -20.04
N ARG A 17 -4.88 -8.18 -19.64
CA ARG A 17 -3.95 -8.91 -20.52
C ARG A 17 -4.65 -9.61 -21.67
N GLU A 18 -5.82 -10.22 -21.41
CA GLU A 18 -6.62 -10.88 -22.44
C GLU A 18 -7.26 -9.89 -23.42
N ALA A 19 -7.56 -8.67 -22.97
CA ALA A 19 -8.23 -7.64 -23.77
C ALA A 19 -7.28 -6.78 -24.63
N LEU A 20 -6.00 -6.69 -24.26
CA LEU A 20 -5.00 -5.87 -24.93
C LEU A 20 -4.03 -6.72 -25.75
N ASP A 21 -3.41 -6.13 -26.78
CA ASP A 21 -2.27 -6.78 -27.43
C ASP A 21 -1.01 -6.76 -26.53
N ALA A 22 0.02 -7.51 -26.91
CA ALA A 22 1.24 -7.65 -26.11
C ALA A 22 1.99 -6.32 -25.87
N PHE A 23 1.99 -5.42 -26.86
CA PHE A 23 2.67 -4.13 -26.77
C PHE A 23 1.88 -3.14 -25.91
N GLU A 24 0.56 -3.11 -26.09
CA GLU A 24 -0.36 -2.34 -25.25
C GLU A 24 -0.30 -2.80 -23.79
N PHE A 25 -0.26 -4.11 -23.56
CA PHE A 25 -0.14 -4.67 -22.21
C PHE A 25 1.20 -4.30 -21.55
N GLN A 26 2.31 -4.35 -22.29
CA GLN A 26 3.61 -3.90 -21.77
C GLN A 26 3.58 -2.42 -21.36
N THR A 27 2.89 -1.60 -22.16
CA THR A 27 2.69 -0.17 -21.85
C THR A 27 1.83 0.00 -20.59
N TYR A 28 0.77 -0.79 -20.45
CA TYR A 28 -0.08 -0.83 -19.26
C TYR A 28 0.71 -1.21 -17.99
N GLU A 29 1.55 -2.25 -18.06
CA GLU A 29 2.40 -2.67 -16.93
C GLU A 29 3.40 -1.60 -16.51
N ARG A 30 3.99 -0.88 -17.48
CA ARG A 30 4.89 0.25 -17.17
C ARG A 30 4.13 1.34 -16.40
N PHE A 31 2.94 1.72 -16.87
CA PHE A 31 2.13 2.73 -16.18
C PHE A 31 1.67 2.29 -14.79
N LEU A 32 1.45 1.00 -14.58
CA LEU A 32 1.19 0.46 -13.24
C LEU A 32 2.40 0.62 -12.30
N LYS A 33 3.61 0.33 -12.79
CA LYS A 33 4.85 0.43 -12.00
C LYS A 33 5.23 1.87 -11.66
N ASP A 34 4.98 2.79 -12.59
CA ASP A 34 5.30 4.21 -12.40
C ASP A 34 4.34 4.92 -11.42
N LYS A 35 3.16 4.35 -11.20
CA LYS A 35 2.18 4.88 -10.25
C LYS A 35 2.66 4.69 -8.82
N HIS A 36 2.77 5.79 -8.08
CA HIS A 36 3.04 5.73 -6.65
C HIS A 36 1.85 5.11 -5.92
N TRP A 37 2.07 4.02 -5.20
CA TRP A 37 1.04 3.24 -4.50
C TRP A 37 0.08 4.11 -3.67
N SER A 38 0.61 5.14 -2.99
CA SER A 38 -0.18 6.00 -2.10
C SER A 38 -1.11 6.99 -2.84
N THR A 39 -1.04 7.05 -4.17
CA THR A 39 -1.90 7.93 -5.00
C THR A 39 -3.10 7.19 -5.58
N LEU A 40 -3.18 5.88 -5.36
CA LEU A 40 -4.26 5.04 -5.83
C LEU A 40 -5.41 5.10 -4.80
N ASP A 41 -6.64 5.33 -5.29
CA ASP A 41 -7.88 5.32 -4.49
C ASP A 41 -8.75 4.12 -4.89
N LEU A 42 -8.11 2.97 -5.07
CA LEU A 42 -8.77 1.78 -5.58
C LEU A 42 -9.53 1.07 -4.46
N GLN A 43 -10.56 0.32 -4.84
CA GLN A 43 -11.34 -0.43 -3.86
C GLN A 43 -10.48 -1.43 -3.08
N SER A 44 -9.56 -2.12 -3.77
CA SER A 44 -8.60 -3.06 -3.16
C SER A 44 -7.74 -2.39 -2.08
N ASP A 45 -7.18 -1.20 -2.35
CA ASP A 45 -6.35 -0.45 -1.41
C ASP A 45 -7.12 -0.08 -0.14
N ARG A 46 -8.38 0.34 -0.29
CA ARG A 46 -9.27 0.66 0.83
C ARG A 46 -9.61 -0.57 1.66
N ASP A 47 -9.89 -1.69 0.99
CA ASP A 47 -10.20 -2.95 1.64
C ASP A 47 -8.97 -3.50 2.38
N TYR A 48 -7.78 -3.42 1.79
CA TYR A 48 -6.52 -3.76 2.43
C TYR A 48 -6.27 -2.90 3.67
N ALA A 49 -6.40 -1.56 3.55
CA ALA A 49 -6.25 -0.65 4.67
C ALA A 49 -7.24 -0.95 5.81
N ARG A 50 -8.47 -1.37 5.48
CA ARG A 50 -9.47 -1.81 6.46
C ARG A 50 -9.01 -3.08 7.18
N VAL A 51 -8.61 -4.11 6.46
CA VAL A 51 -8.13 -5.38 7.04
C VAL A 51 -6.93 -5.16 7.95
N VAL A 52 -5.98 -4.29 7.56
CA VAL A 52 -4.83 -3.95 8.41
C VAL A 52 -5.29 -3.35 9.74
N ARG A 53 -6.24 -2.41 9.72
CA ARG A 53 -6.79 -1.79 10.94
C ARG A 53 -7.56 -2.79 11.81
N GLU A 54 -8.40 -3.64 11.19
CA GLU A 54 -9.17 -4.67 11.89
C GLU A 54 -8.27 -5.65 12.64
N ASN A 55 -7.07 -5.93 12.10
CA ASN A 55 -6.07 -6.76 12.74
C ASN A 55 -5.14 -5.99 13.69
N SER A 56 -5.53 -4.81 14.17
CA SER A 56 -4.69 -3.95 15.05
C SER A 56 -3.31 -3.64 14.44
N GLY A 57 -3.22 -3.56 13.11
CA GLY A 57 -2.02 -3.21 12.38
C GLY A 57 -2.02 -1.74 11.93
N VAL A 58 -0.85 -1.30 11.47
CA VAL A 58 -0.61 0.05 10.97
C VAL A 58 0.12 -0.03 9.63
N GLN A 59 -0.31 0.75 8.65
CA GLN A 59 0.35 0.79 7.35
C GLN A 59 1.61 1.64 7.41
N CYS A 60 2.68 1.12 6.80
CA CYS A 60 3.93 1.85 6.66
C CYS A 60 3.73 3.13 5.83
N PRO A 61 4.18 4.31 6.30
CA PRO A 61 4.03 5.56 5.55
C PRO A 61 4.85 5.61 4.25
N GLY A 62 5.88 4.77 4.10
CA GLY A 62 6.74 4.75 2.92
C GLY A 62 6.22 3.85 1.80
N CYS A 63 5.75 2.66 2.14
CA CYS A 63 5.39 1.62 1.16
C CYS A 63 3.98 1.02 1.30
N GLY A 64 3.21 1.41 2.31
CA GLY A 64 1.81 1.01 2.45
C GLY A 64 1.55 -0.38 3.03
N VAL A 65 2.60 -1.21 3.17
CA VAL A 65 2.47 -2.55 3.78
C VAL A 65 1.96 -2.45 5.22
N GLY A 66 0.99 -3.29 5.57
CA GLY A 66 0.49 -3.45 6.92
C GLY A 66 1.53 -4.12 7.81
N VAL A 67 1.81 -3.49 8.94
CA VAL A 67 2.70 -4.02 9.98
C VAL A 67 1.89 -4.19 11.25
N GLN A 68 2.00 -5.36 11.88
CA GLN A 68 1.37 -5.65 13.16
C GLN A 68 2.45 -5.73 14.24
N LYS A 69 2.14 -5.22 15.42
CA LYS A 69 3.01 -5.33 16.60
C LYS A 69 2.54 -6.52 17.43
N SER A 70 3.45 -7.43 17.78
CA SER A 70 3.16 -8.51 18.74
C SER A 70 3.30 -8.02 20.18
N VAL A 71 4.44 -7.41 20.53
CA VAL A 71 4.75 -6.85 21.86
C VAL A 71 5.84 -5.76 21.75
N GLY A 72 6.08 -5.00 22.82
CA GLY A 72 7.32 -4.22 22.99
C GLY A 72 7.29 -2.78 22.47
N CYS A 73 8.35 -2.37 21.76
CA CYS A 73 8.64 -0.97 21.38
C CYS A 73 7.66 -0.42 20.33
N ASN A 74 7.50 0.90 20.26
CA ASN A 74 6.74 1.57 19.20
C ASN A 74 7.57 1.90 17.94
N ARG A 75 8.88 1.63 17.96
CA ARG A 75 9.74 1.65 16.77
C ARG A 75 9.47 0.40 15.94
N MET A 76 8.85 0.57 14.78
CA MET A 76 8.61 -0.51 13.84
C MET A 76 9.49 -0.35 12.61
N MET A 77 9.87 -1.48 12.01
CA MET A 77 10.55 -1.55 10.72
C MET A 77 9.72 -2.45 9.81
N CYS A 78 9.35 -1.97 8.63
CA CYS A 78 8.63 -2.80 7.65
C CYS A 78 9.58 -3.75 6.88
N LEU A 79 9.02 -4.65 6.08
CA LEU A 79 9.78 -5.56 5.21
C LEU A 79 10.64 -4.83 4.17
N ASN A 80 10.29 -3.59 3.81
CA ASN A 80 11.07 -2.72 2.93
C ASN A 80 12.06 -1.82 3.70
N HIS A 81 12.37 -2.14 4.96
CA HIS A 81 13.34 -1.44 5.81
C HIS A 81 13.00 0.02 6.16
N HIS A 82 11.76 0.46 6.01
CA HIS A 82 11.33 1.77 6.50
C HIS A 82 11.03 1.73 8.00
N GLU A 83 11.60 2.68 8.73
CA GLU A 83 11.37 2.85 10.17
C GLU A 83 10.31 3.90 10.46
N PHE A 84 9.33 3.54 11.28
CA PHE A 84 8.22 4.42 11.63
C PHE A 84 7.69 4.16 13.04
N CYS A 85 6.95 5.13 13.58
CA CYS A 85 6.27 5.00 14.85
C CYS A 85 4.94 4.25 14.67
N PHE A 86 4.74 3.17 15.40
CA PHE A 86 3.50 2.39 15.37
C PHE A 86 2.27 3.22 15.79
N LEU A 87 2.42 4.15 16.74
CA LEU A 87 1.28 4.91 17.26
C LEU A 87 0.72 5.94 16.28
N CYS A 88 1.58 6.59 15.50
CA CYS A 88 1.19 7.73 14.66
C CYS A 88 1.53 7.55 13.18
N ALA A 89 2.11 6.42 12.79
CA ALA A 89 2.57 6.13 11.43
C ALA A 89 3.53 7.18 10.83
N LYS A 90 4.15 8.05 11.65
CA LYS A 90 5.17 9.01 11.18
C LYS A 90 6.54 8.35 11.10
N LYS A 91 7.41 8.90 10.26
CA LYS A 91 8.83 8.51 10.17
C LYS A 91 9.46 8.47 11.58
N TRP A 92 10.27 7.47 11.85
CA TRP A 92 10.87 7.30 13.17
C TRP A 92 11.69 8.55 13.57
N LYS A 93 11.64 8.92 14.86
CA LYS A 93 12.24 10.14 15.45
C LYS A 93 11.71 11.48 14.95
N THR A 94 10.61 11.53 14.18
CA THR A 94 9.96 12.80 13.80
C THR A 94 8.71 13.12 14.61
N CYS A 95 8.36 12.27 15.58
CA CYS A 95 7.21 12.41 16.47
C CYS A 95 7.63 12.39 17.95
N ASN A 96 6.83 13.00 18.81
CA ASN A 96 7.02 13.00 20.27
C ASN A 96 6.30 11.83 20.97
N CYS A 97 6.03 10.74 20.23
CA CYS A 97 5.36 9.57 20.78
C CYS A 97 6.29 8.78 21.73
N SER A 98 5.70 8.08 22.70
CA SER A 98 6.44 7.17 23.57
C SER A 98 7.17 6.09 22.78
N TYR A 99 8.36 5.75 23.24
CA TYR A 99 9.16 4.64 22.70
C TYR A 99 8.62 3.28 23.11
N TYR A 100 7.88 3.22 24.23
CA TYR A 100 7.30 2.02 24.81
C TYR A 100 5.78 2.05 24.69
#